data_AF-A0AAV7VH34-F1
#
_entry.id   AF-A0AAV7VH34-F1
#
_cell.length_a   1.000
_cell.length_b   1.000
_cell.length_c   1.000
_cell.angle_alpha   90.00
_cell.angle_beta   90.00
_cell.angle_gamma   90.00
#
_symmetry.space_group_name_H-M   'P 1'
#
loop_
_entity.id
_entity.type
_entity.pdbx_description
1 polymer ?
#
loop_
_entity_poly.entity_id
_entity_poly.type
_entity_poly.pdbx_seq_one_letter_code
_entity_poly.pdbx_strand_id
1 'polypeptide(L)'
;MLPCKNDSRPGGGAKKFCKARCASKFNAWVRAGVKMGQTHLYLIRTHRTNNRAAEQQQGDMEVIFIQRARRRRALQQQQQLQQQQQRPQRQRRRQERIFRPRTTLHGLREHDIIQRYRLNWQAIQQLLRNIEQQLAPTLVTPHTIPTETKLLAVLHLLASSSFQTTGALVGGISQPSFSAFLPKVLDAIIRLTPLHICFPNTLQKQQETKQGFYAISGFPHVLGAIDCTHVRLVPPAATEHLYRNRKHTPSINVQAIVDHQGLISNIVAKYPGSVHDAFIFRLSTFNQHFQDGLYGNGLLVGKYKNTTYIHTAQQPSRTHNTYTTIATPSQEHTEVLTSLAMFLKSPLNLSHIGIYSTA
;
A
#
# COMPACT_ATOMS: atom_id res chain seq x y z
N MET A 1 -3.76 75.89 -52.67
CA MET A 1 -4.11 76.91 -53.68
C MET A 1 -3.75 76.39 -55.07
N LEU A 2 -4.73 76.30 -55.97
CA LEU A 2 -4.50 76.42 -57.42
C LEU A 2 -4.31 77.93 -57.73
N PRO A 3 -3.53 78.34 -58.74
CA PRO A 3 -3.98 78.34 -60.16
C PRO A 3 -2.85 77.88 -61.14
N CYS A 4 -3.05 77.49 -62.40
CA CYS A 4 -4.09 77.67 -63.44
C CYS A 4 -3.93 78.93 -64.34
N LYS A 5 -4.03 78.75 -65.68
CA LYS A 5 -3.98 79.76 -66.78
C LYS A 5 -2.58 80.41 -67.00
N ASN A 6 -2.15 80.97 -68.14
CA ASN A 6 -2.58 81.08 -69.56
C ASN A 6 -1.37 81.64 -70.39
N ASP A 7 -1.25 81.68 -71.73
CA ASP A 7 -1.95 81.11 -72.91
C ASP A 7 -1.00 81.13 -74.16
N SER A 8 -1.51 80.74 -75.33
CA SER A 8 -1.21 81.18 -76.72
C SER A 8 0.23 81.53 -77.22
N ARG A 9 0.60 80.82 -78.30
CA ARG A 9 1.03 81.26 -79.67
C ARG A 9 1.26 82.77 -79.94
N PRO A 10 2.01 83.19 -81.00
CA PRO A 10 2.53 82.44 -82.16
C PRO A 10 4.08 82.58 -82.25
N GLY A 11 4.85 82.41 -83.34
CA GLY A 11 4.66 82.40 -84.78
C GLY A 11 6.05 82.44 -85.46
N GLY A 12 6.15 82.05 -86.73
CA GLY A 12 7.42 81.77 -87.43
C GLY A 12 8.40 82.94 -87.68
N GLY A 13 9.53 82.62 -88.34
CA GLY A 13 10.53 83.59 -88.82
C GLY A 13 11.84 83.57 -88.01
N ALA A 14 12.73 82.59 -88.16
CA ALA A 14 13.74 82.55 -89.23
C ALA A 14 14.65 83.79 -89.32
N LYS A 15 15.86 83.74 -88.73
CA LYS A 15 17.14 83.68 -89.47
C LYS A 15 18.34 83.62 -88.51
N LYS A 16 19.44 83.06 -89.04
CA LYS A 16 20.74 82.77 -88.40
C LYS A 16 21.32 83.97 -87.64
N PHE A 17 21.86 83.78 -86.42
CA PHE A 17 23.18 84.31 -85.99
C PHE A 17 23.62 83.76 -84.61
N CYS A 18 24.93 83.58 -84.42
CA CYS A 18 25.71 83.25 -83.21
C CYS A 18 25.01 82.90 -81.88
N LYS A 19 25.05 81.62 -81.45
CA LYS A 19 24.94 81.21 -80.03
C LYS A 19 25.82 79.99 -79.67
N ALA A 20 27.09 80.23 -79.33
CA ALA A 20 28.07 79.18 -79.00
C ALA A 20 28.36 79.00 -77.49
N ARG A 21 27.63 79.66 -76.56
CA ARG A 21 28.05 79.73 -75.12
C ARG A 21 27.02 79.33 -74.05
N CYS A 22 25.79 78.94 -74.40
CA CYS A 22 24.82 78.41 -73.41
C CYS A 22 24.80 76.87 -73.28
N ALA A 23 25.53 76.14 -74.12
CA ALA A 23 25.44 74.68 -74.23
C ALA A 23 25.95 73.87 -73.01
N SER A 24 26.66 74.50 -72.07
CA SER A 24 27.39 73.79 -71.01
C SER A 24 26.60 73.50 -69.73
N LYS A 25 25.71 74.40 -69.27
CA LYS A 25 25.10 74.28 -67.92
C LYS A 25 23.83 73.43 -67.88
N PHE A 26 22.96 73.52 -68.89
CA PHE A 26 21.72 72.71 -68.95
C PHE A 26 22.01 71.21 -69.14
N ASN A 27 22.93 70.88 -70.06
CA ASN A 27 23.34 69.51 -70.35
C ASN A 27 24.09 68.82 -69.19
N ALA A 28 24.56 69.54 -68.17
CA ALA A 28 25.17 68.94 -66.98
C ALA A 28 24.09 68.40 -66.02
N TRP A 29 23.04 69.19 -65.77
CA TRP A 29 21.97 68.85 -64.83
C TRP A 29 21.12 67.66 -65.33
N VAL A 30 20.72 67.67 -66.60
CA VAL A 30 19.96 66.57 -67.22
C VAL A 30 20.74 65.25 -67.23
N ARG A 31 22.06 65.29 -67.50
CA ARG A 31 22.91 64.08 -67.48
C ARG A 31 23.15 63.51 -66.08
N ALA A 32 23.09 64.33 -65.04
CA ALA A 32 23.17 63.86 -63.65
C ALA A 32 21.90 63.10 -63.22
N GLY A 33 20.71 63.64 -63.54
CA GLY A 33 19.43 63.01 -63.21
C GLY A 33 19.22 61.65 -63.89
N VAL A 34 19.54 61.54 -65.17
CA VAL A 34 19.40 60.27 -65.93
C VAL A 34 20.37 59.19 -65.43
N LYS A 35 21.61 59.56 -65.05
CA LYS A 35 22.58 58.60 -64.51
C LYS A 35 22.13 57.99 -63.17
N MET A 36 21.59 58.78 -62.24
CA MET A 36 21.08 58.25 -60.97
C MET A 36 19.90 57.29 -61.16
N GLY A 37 18.94 57.62 -62.04
CA GLY A 37 17.80 56.75 -62.31
C GLY A 37 18.18 55.39 -62.89
N GLN A 38 19.13 55.37 -63.84
CA GLN A 38 19.58 54.12 -64.46
C GLN A 38 20.44 53.26 -63.52
N THR A 39 21.32 53.85 -62.70
CA THR A 39 22.10 53.10 -61.70
C THR A 39 21.20 52.51 -60.61
N HIS A 40 20.20 53.25 -60.13
CA HIS A 40 19.26 52.73 -59.13
C HIS A 40 18.40 51.58 -59.68
N LEU A 41 17.89 51.69 -60.92
CA LEU A 41 17.16 50.60 -61.58
C LEU A 41 18.04 49.38 -61.87
N TYR A 42 19.30 49.58 -62.27
CA TYR A 42 20.24 48.47 -62.48
C TYR A 42 20.53 47.72 -61.17
N LEU A 43 20.86 48.44 -60.10
CA LEU A 43 21.13 47.88 -58.77
C LEU A 43 19.93 47.12 -58.19
N ILE A 44 18.70 47.65 -58.33
CA ILE A 44 17.46 46.94 -57.92
C ILE A 44 17.27 45.67 -58.74
N ARG A 45 17.58 45.69 -60.05
CA ARG A 45 17.43 44.52 -60.93
C ARG A 45 18.45 43.43 -60.58
N THR A 46 19.72 43.79 -60.36
CA THR A 46 20.76 42.84 -59.95
C THR A 46 20.55 42.30 -58.54
N HIS A 47 20.07 43.11 -57.58
CA HIS A 47 19.70 42.58 -56.26
C HIS A 47 18.54 41.59 -56.35
N ARG A 48 17.51 41.88 -57.16
CA ARG A 48 16.37 40.95 -57.34
C ARG A 48 16.77 39.65 -58.05
N THR A 49 17.69 39.67 -59.01
CA THR A 49 18.18 38.42 -59.64
C THR A 49 19.08 37.63 -58.70
N ASN A 50 19.95 38.30 -57.94
CA ASN A 50 20.85 37.62 -57.00
C ASN A 50 20.09 37.03 -55.81
N ASN A 51 19.10 37.73 -55.26
CA ASN A 51 18.22 37.17 -54.22
C ASN A 51 17.43 35.96 -54.75
N ARG A 52 16.84 36.03 -55.95
CA ARG A 52 16.15 34.87 -56.54
C ARG A 52 17.06 33.67 -56.76
N ALA A 53 18.30 33.90 -57.23
CA ALA A 53 19.27 32.83 -57.39
C ALA A 53 19.70 32.21 -56.05
N ALA A 54 19.87 33.02 -55.01
CA ALA A 54 20.18 32.56 -53.66
C ALA A 54 19.01 31.79 -53.02
N GLU A 55 17.78 32.31 -53.12
CA GLU A 55 16.54 31.64 -52.67
C GLU A 55 16.36 30.29 -53.36
N GLN A 56 16.65 30.19 -54.67
CA GLN A 56 16.53 28.96 -55.44
C GLN A 56 17.62 27.93 -55.07
N GLN A 57 18.88 28.36 -54.90
CA GLN A 57 19.95 27.49 -54.39
C GLN A 57 19.70 27.01 -52.94
N GLN A 58 19.10 27.86 -52.10
CA GLN A 58 18.74 27.50 -50.74
C GLN A 58 17.57 26.51 -50.70
N GLY A 59 16.57 26.68 -51.55
CA GLY A 59 15.48 25.71 -51.75
C GLY A 59 15.96 24.35 -52.25
N ASP A 60 16.84 24.31 -53.26
CA ASP A 60 17.41 23.06 -53.77
C ASP A 60 18.24 22.32 -52.69
N MET A 61 19.00 23.06 -51.88
CA MET A 61 19.72 22.48 -50.73
C MET A 61 18.78 21.96 -49.64
N GLU A 62 17.67 22.64 -49.32
CA GLU A 62 16.67 22.13 -48.38
C GLU A 62 16.00 20.85 -48.91
N VAL A 63 15.65 20.79 -50.21
CA VAL A 63 15.10 19.58 -50.84
C VAL A 63 16.09 18.42 -50.74
N ILE A 64 17.37 18.64 -51.00
CA ILE A 64 18.44 17.63 -50.83
C ILE A 64 18.55 17.18 -49.37
N PHE A 65 18.47 18.10 -48.40
CA PHE A 65 18.47 17.77 -46.97
C PHE A 65 17.24 16.94 -46.57
N ILE A 66 16.04 17.31 -47.03
CA ILE A 66 14.79 16.58 -46.77
C ILE A 66 14.84 15.18 -47.40
N GLN A 67 15.33 15.04 -48.64
CA GLN A 67 15.50 13.74 -49.29
C GLN A 67 16.53 12.86 -48.55
N ARG A 68 17.67 13.42 -48.12
CA ARG A 68 18.67 12.72 -47.29
C ARG A 68 18.10 12.29 -45.95
N ALA A 69 17.30 13.15 -45.29
CA ALA A 69 16.64 12.83 -44.02
C ALA A 69 15.59 11.72 -44.18
N ARG A 70 14.75 11.77 -45.23
CA ARG A 70 13.81 10.69 -45.58
C ARG A 70 14.53 9.37 -45.85
N ARG A 71 15.63 9.38 -46.61
CA ARG A 71 16.44 8.19 -46.90
C ARG A 71 17.09 7.60 -45.65
N ARG A 72 17.59 8.44 -44.72
CA ARG A 72 18.09 7.99 -43.39
C ARG A 72 16.99 7.35 -42.54
N ARG A 73 15.79 7.93 -42.49
CA ARG A 73 14.64 7.36 -41.77
C ARG A 73 14.20 6.02 -42.36
N ALA A 74 14.16 5.90 -43.68
CA ALA A 74 13.85 4.64 -44.37
C ALA A 74 14.89 3.55 -44.07
N LEU A 75 16.19 3.88 -44.11
CA LEU A 75 17.27 2.96 -43.75
C LEU A 75 17.21 2.54 -42.27
N GLN A 76 16.90 3.46 -41.35
CA GLN A 76 16.68 3.12 -39.94
C GLN A 76 15.48 2.20 -39.74
N GLN A 77 14.36 2.43 -40.43
CA GLN A 77 13.21 1.51 -40.40
C GLN A 77 13.57 0.13 -40.96
N GLN A 78 14.31 0.06 -42.08
CA GLN A 78 14.79 -1.21 -42.63
C GLN A 78 15.73 -1.95 -41.66
N GLN A 79 16.67 -1.25 -41.01
CA GLN A 79 17.53 -1.85 -39.99
C GLN A 79 16.74 -2.30 -38.75
N GLN A 80 15.74 -1.56 -38.30
CA GLN A 80 14.87 -1.97 -37.20
C GLN A 80 14.03 -3.20 -37.55
N LEU A 81 13.48 -3.26 -38.77
CA LEU A 81 12.74 -4.43 -39.27
C LEU A 81 13.64 -5.65 -39.41
N GLN A 82 14.86 -5.50 -39.94
CA GLN A 82 15.86 -6.56 -40.00
C GLN A 82 16.27 -7.03 -38.60
N GLN A 83 16.49 -6.13 -37.64
CA GLN A 83 16.74 -6.49 -36.24
C GLN A 83 15.53 -7.18 -35.58
N GLN A 84 14.30 -6.83 -35.93
CA GLN A 84 13.11 -7.54 -35.44
C GLN A 84 12.95 -8.93 -36.05
N GLN A 85 13.29 -9.12 -37.33
CA GLN A 85 13.28 -10.43 -38.01
C GLN A 85 14.45 -11.33 -37.56
N GLN A 86 15.61 -10.74 -37.29
CA GLN A 86 16.80 -11.46 -36.79
C GLN A 86 16.81 -11.66 -35.27
N ARG A 87 15.89 -11.04 -34.51
CA ARG A 87 15.65 -11.45 -33.12
C ARG A 87 15.29 -12.93 -33.16
N PRO A 88 16.10 -13.83 -32.55
CA PRO A 88 15.74 -15.24 -32.53
C PRO A 88 14.35 -15.35 -31.96
N GLN A 89 13.48 -16.10 -32.64
CA GLN A 89 12.25 -16.55 -31.99
C GLN A 89 12.70 -17.31 -30.74
N ARG A 90 12.61 -16.66 -29.58
CA ARG A 90 12.71 -17.31 -28.29
C ARG A 90 11.47 -18.19 -28.20
N GLN A 91 11.54 -19.35 -28.85
CA GLN A 91 10.82 -20.53 -28.43
C GLN A 91 11.11 -20.62 -26.94
N ARG A 92 10.12 -20.20 -26.14
CA ARG A 92 10.12 -20.44 -24.71
C ARG A 92 10.04 -21.95 -24.61
N ARG A 93 11.21 -22.63 -24.59
CA ARG A 93 11.32 -24.05 -24.25
C ARG A 93 10.45 -24.21 -23.02
N ARG A 94 9.32 -24.89 -23.19
CA ARG A 94 8.31 -25.03 -22.15
C ARG A 94 8.95 -25.93 -21.10
N GLN A 95 9.66 -25.30 -20.15
CA GLN A 95 10.32 -26.01 -19.07
C GLN A 95 9.29 -26.91 -18.43
N GLU A 96 9.61 -28.20 -18.40
CA GLU A 96 8.74 -29.19 -17.80
C GLU A 96 8.53 -28.82 -16.34
N ARG A 97 7.27 -28.83 -15.89
CA ARG A 97 6.94 -28.39 -14.54
C ARG A 97 7.33 -29.50 -13.57
N ILE A 98 8.46 -29.34 -12.91
CA ILE A 98 8.87 -30.20 -11.81
C ILE A 98 7.89 -29.99 -10.64
N PHE A 99 7.00 -30.95 -10.43
CA PHE A 99 6.11 -30.98 -9.27
C PHE A 99 6.87 -31.54 -8.08
N ARG A 100 6.90 -30.79 -6.98
CA ARG A 100 7.50 -31.23 -5.72
C ARG A 100 6.49 -32.10 -4.95
N PRO A 101 6.95 -33.06 -4.13
CA PRO A 101 6.05 -33.77 -3.21
C PRO A 101 5.36 -32.75 -2.31
N ARG A 102 4.05 -32.92 -2.12
CA ARG A 102 3.22 -32.03 -1.31
C ARG A 102 3.31 -32.45 0.14
N THR A 103 3.40 -31.47 1.04
CA THR A 103 3.31 -31.76 2.48
C THR A 103 1.90 -32.26 2.83
N THR A 104 1.86 -33.36 3.57
CA THR A 104 0.70 -33.93 4.24
C THR A 104 1.04 -34.08 5.72
N LEU A 105 0.04 -34.27 6.58
CA LEU A 105 0.30 -34.58 7.99
C LEU A 105 0.78 -36.03 8.21
N HIS A 106 0.50 -36.94 7.27
CA HIS A 106 0.78 -38.37 7.39
C HIS A 106 2.28 -38.64 7.63
N GLY A 107 2.58 -39.47 8.62
CA GLY A 107 3.96 -39.81 9.01
C GLY A 107 4.67 -38.78 9.90
N LEU A 108 4.03 -37.65 10.24
CA LEU A 108 4.55 -36.72 11.25
C LEU A 108 4.08 -37.11 12.65
N ARG A 109 4.97 -37.01 13.65
CA ARG A 109 4.61 -37.20 15.07
C ARG A 109 3.92 -35.93 15.59
N GLU A 110 3.05 -36.09 16.58
CA GLU A 110 2.27 -34.97 17.15
C GLU A 110 3.14 -33.80 17.65
N HIS A 111 4.24 -34.11 18.34
CA HIS A 111 5.24 -33.11 18.75
C HIS A 111 5.72 -32.24 17.57
N ASP A 112 6.04 -32.88 16.44
CA ASP A 112 6.59 -32.21 15.26
C ASP A 112 5.50 -31.39 14.55
N ILE A 113 4.23 -31.81 14.64
CA ILE A 113 3.05 -31.08 14.15
C ILE A 113 2.82 -29.82 15.01
N ILE A 114 2.80 -29.96 16.34
CA ILE A 114 2.61 -28.83 17.27
C ILE A 114 3.74 -27.80 17.10
N GLN A 115 5.00 -28.25 16.95
CA GLN A 115 6.12 -27.32 16.68
C GLN A 115 5.99 -26.58 15.34
N ARG A 116 5.54 -27.25 14.27
CA ARG A 116 5.46 -26.68 12.91
C ARG A 116 4.23 -25.81 12.64
N TYR A 117 3.11 -26.09 13.32
CA TYR A 117 1.81 -25.50 13.02
C TYR A 117 1.12 -24.84 14.23
N ARG A 118 1.67 -24.97 15.45
CA ARG A 118 1.10 -24.50 16.73
C ARG A 118 -0.28 -25.08 17.09
N LEU A 119 -0.69 -26.15 16.39
CA LEU A 119 -1.93 -26.87 16.59
C LEU A 119 -1.63 -28.37 16.70
N ASN A 120 -2.42 -29.11 17.47
CA ASN A 120 -2.34 -30.58 17.53
C ASN A 120 -3.01 -31.21 16.30
N TRP A 121 -2.83 -32.52 16.08
CA TRP A 121 -3.38 -33.21 14.90
C TRP A 121 -4.91 -33.07 14.82
N GLN A 122 -5.61 -33.26 15.94
CA GLN A 122 -7.07 -33.23 15.99
C GLN A 122 -7.64 -31.86 15.62
N ALA A 123 -7.04 -30.78 16.11
CA ALA A 123 -7.43 -29.41 15.80
C ALA A 123 -7.26 -29.08 14.32
N ILE A 124 -6.16 -29.52 13.68
CA ILE A 124 -5.96 -29.33 12.24
C ILE A 124 -7.00 -30.13 11.44
N GLN A 125 -7.33 -31.36 11.85
CA GLN A 125 -8.36 -32.17 11.19
C GLN A 125 -9.78 -31.61 11.37
N GLN A 126 -10.11 -31.08 12.55
CA GLN A 126 -11.38 -30.37 12.78
C GLN A 126 -11.48 -29.12 11.89
N LEU A 127 -10.43 -28.30 11.86
CA LEU A 127 -10.39 -27.09 11.06
C LEU A 127 -10.43 -27.40 9.56
N LEU A 128 -9.78 -28.48 9.10
CA LEU A 128 -9.87 -28.96 7.72
C LEU A 128 -11.32 -29.29 7.33
N ARG A 129 -12.03 -30.09 8.15
CA ARG A 129 -13.46 -30.42 7.92
C ARG A 129 -14.34 -29.17 7.83
N ASN A 130 -14.09 -28.19 8.69
CA ASN A 130 -14.87 -26.95 8.74
C ASN A 130 -14.66 -26.03 7.51
N ILE A 131 -13.49 -26.08 6.86
CA ILE A 131 -13.18 -25.23 5.70
C ILE A 131 -13.27 -25.94 4.34
N GLU A 132 -13.33 -27.28 4.32
CA GLU A 132 -13.18 -28.09 3.09
C GLU A 132 -14.15 -27.68 1.98
N GLN A 133 -15.44 -27.55 2.33
CA GLN A 133 -16.50 -27.13 1.42
C GLN A 133 -16.27 -25.75 0.80
N GLN A 134 -15.61 -24.84 1.53
CA GLN A 134 -15.34 -23.47 1.06
C GLN A 134 -14.10 -23.38 0.15
N LEU A 135 -13.22 -24.40 0.19
CA LEU A 135 -11.97 -24.45 -0.58
C LEU A 135 -11.93 -25.56 -1.64
N ALA A 136 -13.04 -26.30 -1.79
CA ALA A 136 -13.26 -27.30 -2.81
C ALA A 136 -13.01 -26.70 -4.21
N PRO A 137 -12.22 -27.38 -5.07
CA PRO A 137 -11.97 -26.89 -6.42
C PRO A 137 -13.18 -27.13 -7.33
N THR A 138 -13.54 -26.15 -8.16
CA THR A 138 -14.60 -26.31 -9.18
C THR A 138 -14.33 -27.45 -10.15
N LEU A 139 -13.05 -27.75 -10.42
CA LEU A 139 -12.61 -28.87 -11.24
C LEU A 139 -11.42 -29.58 -10.56
N VAL A 140 -11.55 -30.89 -10.37
CA VAL A 140 -10.47 -31.73 -9.87
C VAL A 140 -9.58 -32.13 -11.05
N THR A 141 -8.32 -31.72 -11.00
CA THR A 141 -7.28 -32.13 -11.95
C THR A 141 -6.13 -32.77 -11.18
N PRO A 142 -5.28 -33.63 -11.78
CA PRO A 142 -4.11 -34.20 -11.10
C PRO A 142 -3.18 -33.14 -10.47
N HIS A 143 -3.15 -31.94 -11.05
CA HIS A 143 -2.31 -30.84 -10.60
C HIS A 143 -3.01 -29.88 -9.62
N THR A 144 -4.31 -30.08 -9.34
CA THR A 144 -5.05 -29.29 -8.34
C THR A 144 -4.42 -29.49 -6.96
N ILE A 145 -4.21 -28.40 -6.22
CA ILE A 145 -3.62 -28.43 -4.88
C ILE A 145 -4.70 -28.90 -3.88
N PRO A 146 -4.46 -29.95 -3.06
CA PRO A 146 -5.43 -30.43 -2.07
C PRO A 146 -5.71 -29.38 -1.00
N THR A 147 -6.90 -29.41 -0.41
CA THR A 147 -7.26 -28.45 0.64
C THR A 147 -6.41 -28.63 1.90
N GLU A 148 -6.04 -29.86 2.26
CA GLU A 148 -5.05 -30.13 3.31
C GLU A 148 -3.74 -29.38 3.05
N THR A 149 -3.10 -29.56 1.89
CA THR A 149 -1.83 -28.89 1.57
C THR A 149 -1.95 -27.36 1.54
N LYS A 150 -3.07 -26.80 1.06
CA LYS A 150 -3.34 -25.35 1.15
C LYS A 150 -3.36 -24.89 2.61
N LEU A 151 -4.09 -25.61 3.46
CA LEU A 151 -4.22 -25.31 4.88
C LEU A 151 -2.88 -25.40 5.60
N LEU A 152 -2.16 -26.52 5.48
CA LEU A 152 -0.86 -26.71 6.14
C LEU A 152 0.15 -25.64 5.75
N ALA A 153 0.19 -25.24 4.47
CA ALA A 153 1.10 -24.20 4.01
C ALA A 153 0.76 -22.81 4.63
N VAL A 154 -0.52 -22.50 4.84
CA VAL A 154 -0.95 -21.26 5.52
C VAL A 154 -0.75 -21.34 7.03
N LEU A 155 -1.07 -22.46 7.67
CA LEU A 155 -0.78 -22.67 9.09
C LEU A 155 0.72 -22.54 9.38
N HIS A 156 1.57 -23.10 8.52
CA HIS A 156 3.02 -22.94 8.64
C HIS A 156 3.47 -21.48 8.51
N LEU A 157 2.87 -20.71 7.58
CA LEU A 157 3.14 -19.26 7.46
C LEU A 157 2.78 -18.52 8.76
N LEU A 158 1.60 -18.78 9.32
CA LEU A 158 1.12 -18.16 10.56
C LEU A 158 1.97 -18.57 11.78
N ALA A 159 2.33 -19.85 11.89
CA ALA A 159 3.09 -20.43 12.99
C ALA A 159 4.58 -20.03 13.02
N SER A 160 5.17 -19.77 11.84
CA SER A 160 6.58 -19.42 11.69
C SER A 160 6.84 -17.92 11.53
N SER A 161 5.80 -17.12 11.30
CA SER A 161 5.86 -15.71 10.86
C SER A 161 6.82 -15.45 9.68
N SER A 162 7.07 -16.48 8.86
CA SER A 162 8.02 -16.43 7.75
C SER A 162 7.40 -15.82 6.47
N PHE A 163 8.13 -15.88 5.37
CA PHE A 163 7.68 -15.40 4.07
C PHE A 163 6.83 -16.44 3.34
N GLN A 164 5.95 -15.98 2.44
CA GLN A 164 5.15 -16.86 1.57
C GLN A 164 6.01 -17.83 0.74
N THR A 165 7.24 -17.43 0.39
CA THR A 165 8.22 -18.28 -0.31
C THR A 165 8.59 -19.50 0.52
N THR A 166 8.81 -19.35 1.83
CA THR A 166 9.08 -20.45 2.76
C THR A 166 7.87 -21.38 2.88
N GLY A 167 6.67 -20.82 3.10
CA GLY A 167 5.43 -21.60 3.20
C GLY A 167 5.11 -22.37 1.92
N ALA A 168 5.31 -21.75 0.76
CA ALA A 168 5.15 -22.39 -0.55
C ALA A 168 6.20 -23.51 -0.77
N LEU A 169 7.47 -23.25 -0.42
CA LEU A 169 8.55 -24.23 -0.49
C LEU A 169 8.26 -25.48 0.34
N VAL A 170 7.86 -25.32 1.60
CA VAL A 170 7.47 -26.40 2.51
C VAL A 170 6.23 -27.13 2.00
N GLY A 171 5.25 -26.42 1.43
CA GLY A 171 4.05 -27.02 0.85
C GLY A 171 4.28 -27.80 -0.46
N GLY A 172 5.45 -27.68 -1.10
CA GLY A 172 5.69 -28.21 -2.45
C GLY A 172 4.97 -27.40 -3.56
N ILE A 173 4.71 -26.12 -3.30
CA ILE A 173 3.82 -25.23 -4.07
C ILE A 173 4.61 -24.05 -4.66
N SER A 174 4.15 -23.47 -5.78
CA SER A 174 4.74 -22.22 -6.32
C SER A 174 4.24 -21.00 -5.56
N GLN A 175 5.08 -20.00 -5.28
CA GLN A 175 4.65 -18.79 -4.56
C GLN A 175 3.44 -18.07 -5.21
N PRO A 176 3.33 -17.95 -6.54
CA PRO A 176 2.12 -17.39 -7.16
C PRO A 176 0.85 -18.20 -6.84
N SER A 177 0.93 -19.53 -6.82
CA SER A 177 -0.19 -20.39 -6.42
C SER A 177 -0.55 -20.18 -4.95
N PHE A 178 0.45 -20.07 -4.07
CA PHE A 178 0.25 -19.78 -2.64
C PHE A 178 -0.47 -18.45 -2.44
N SER A 179 0.01 -17.37 -3.08
CA SER A 179 -0.60 -16.05 -3.01
C SER A 179 -2.06 -16.03 -3.50
N ALA A 180 -2.43 -16.92 -4.43
CA ALA A 180 -3.79 -16.99 -4.98
C ALA A 180 -4.80 -17.70 -4.06
N PHE A 181 -4.37 -18.61 -3.17
CA PHE A 181 -5.26 -19.28 -2.21
C PHE A 181 -5.14 -18.74 -0.78
N LEU A 182 -4.04 -18.08 -0.41
CA LEU A 182 -3.83 -17.50 0.92
C LEU A 182 -5.05 -16.71 1.44
N PRO A 183 -5.61 -15.71 0.73
CA PRO A 183 -6.77 -14.98 1.23
C PRO A 183 -7.98 -15.90 1.44
N LYS A 184 -8.23 -16.86 0.52
CA LYS A 184 -9.35 -17.80 0.63
C LYS A 184 -9.28 -18.70 1.87
N VAL A 185 -8.07 -19.14 2.24
CA VAL A 185 -7.84 -19.92 3.47
C VAL A 185 -8.03 -19.03 4.70
N LEU A 186 -7.46 -17.82 4.70
CA LEU A 186 -7.58 -16.87 5.81
C LEU A 186 -9.05 -16.47 6.04
N ASP A 187 -9.80 -16.13 4.99
CA ASP A 187 -11.22 -15.79 5.07
C ASP A 187 -12.05 -16.95 5.62
N ALA A 188 -11.72 -18.20 5.25
CA ALA A 188 -12.39 -19.39 5.77
C ALA A 188 -12.11 -19.60 7.27
N ILE A 189 -10.86 -19.40 7.71
CA ILE A 189 -10.50 -19.44 9.13
C ILE A 189 -11.17 -18.30 9.92
N ILE A 190 -11.17 -17.07 9.37
CA ILE A 190 -11.80 -15.89 10.00
C ILE A 190 -13.31 -16.11 10.18
N ARG A 191 -13.99 -16.78 9.24
CA ARG A 191 -15.41 -17.14 9.40
C ARG A 191 -15.69 -18.11 10.57
N LEU A 192 -14.70 -18.86 11.05
CA LEU A 192 -14.82 -19.73 12.23
C LEU A 192 -14.59 -18.98 13.55
N THR A 193 -14.10 -17.73 13.52
CA THR A 193 -13.84 -16.92 14.72
C THR A 193 -15.03 -16.88 15.70
N PRO A 194 -16.29 -16.68 15.27
CA PRO A 194 -17.44 -16.64 16.19
C PRO A 194 -17.81 -17.98 16.85
N LEU A 195 -17.14 -19.09 16.51
CA LEU A 195 -17.29 -20.39 17.17
C LEU A 195 -16.23 -20.61 18.26
N HIS A 196 -15.10 -19.90 18.19
CA HIS A 196 -13.92 -20.11 19.04
C HIS A 196 -13.58 -18.91 19.93
N ILE A 197 -13.81 -17.68 19.47
CA ILE A 197 -13.63 -16.44 20.22
C ILE A 197 -15.02 -15.91 20.61
N CYS A 198 -15.48 -16.36 21.76
CA CYS A 198 -16.83 -16.07 22.27
C CYS A 198 -16.73 -15.52 23.68
N PHE A 199 -17.31 -14.34 23.93
CA PHE A 199 -17.45 -13.84 25.29
C PHE A 199 -18.58 -14.59 26.05
N PRO A 200 -18.49 -14.78 27.38
CA PRO A 200 -19.58 -15.29 28.19
C PRO A 200 -20.83 -14.39 28.16
N ASN A 201 -21.70 -14.62 27.17
CA ASN A 201 -22.97 -13.91 27.00
C ASN A 201 -24.15 -14.61 27.69
N THR A 202 -24.01 -15.88 28.10
CA THR A 202 -25.03 -16.60 28.89
C THR A 202 -24.72 -16.53 30.38
N LEU A 203 -25.75 -16.46 31.23
CA LEU A 203 -25.59 -16.40 32.69
C LEU A 203 -24.75 -17.57 33.25
N GLN A 204 -24.93 -18.78 32.69
CA GLN A 204 -24.13 -19.94 33.06
C GLN A 204 -22.63 -19.70 32.79
N LYS A 205 -22.25 -19.34 31.56
CA LYS A 205 -20.84 -19.07 31.20
C LYS A 205 -20.26 -17.89 31.97
N GLN A 206 -21.08 -16.88 32.28
CA GLN A 206 -20.67 -15.79 33.15
C GLN A 206 -20.34 -16.28 34.56
N GLN A 207 -21.17 -17.16 35.12
CA GLN A 207 -20.94 -17.71 36.46
C GLN A 207 -19.71 -18.62 36.50
N GLU A 208 -19.53 -19.48 35.50
CA GLU A 208 -18.33 -20.31 35.30
C GLU A 208 -17.07 -19.42 35.26
N THR A 209 -17.07 -18.36 34.42
CA THR A 209 -15.93 -17.44 34.33
C THR A 209 -15.65 -16.69 35.64
N LYS A 210 -16.70 -16.21 36.33
CA LYS A 210 -16.60 -15.53 37.63
C LYS A 210 -15.99 -16.45 38.69
N GLN A 211 -16.43 -17.71 38.74
CA GLN A 211 -15.90 -18.73 39.65
C GLN A 211 -14.44 -19.07 39.31
N GLY A 212 -14.09 -19.19 38.03
CA GLY A 212 -12.73 -19.46 37.58
C GLY A 212 -11.73 -18.37 38.00
N PHE A 213 -12.06 -17.09 37.78
CA PHE A 213 -11.21 -15.99 38.25
C PHE A 213 -11.15 -15.90 39.78
N TYR A 214 -12.25 -16.20 40.47
CA TYR A 214 -12.28 -16.26 41.93
C TYR A 214 -11.44 -17.42 42.49
N ALA A 215 -11.35 -18.56 41.80
CA ALA A 215 -10.47 -19.66 42.19
C ALA A 215 -8.98 -19.34 41.97
N ILE A 216 -8.64 -18.61 40.90
CA ILE A 216 -7.25 -18.21 40.59
C ILE A 216 -6.77 -17.08 41.50
N SER A 217 -7.66 -16.16 41.85
CA SER A 217 -7.28 -14.87 42.43
C SER A 217 -8.14 -14.42 43.60
N GLY A 218 -9.25 -15.04 43.96
CA GLY A 218 -10.14 -14.52 45.01
C GLY A 218 -10.80 -13.16 44.70
N PHE A 219 -10.56 -12.55 43.54
CA PHE A 219 -11.26 -11.33 43.14
C PHE A 219 -12.65 -11.68 42.57
N PRO A 220 -13.75 -11.21 43.16
CA PRO A 220 -15.09 -11.63 42.76
C PRO A 220 -15.52 -10.99 41.43
N HIS A 221 -16.49 -11.65 40.78
CA HIS A 221 -17.26 -11.15 39.64
C HIS A 221 -16.49 -10.78 38.35
N VAL A 222 -15.20 -11.13 38.22
CA VAL A 222 -14.44 -10.94 36.97
C VAL A 222 -15.03 -11.76 35.82
N LEU A 223 -15.24 -11.13 34.67
CA LEU A 223 -15.64 -11.76 33.40
C LEU A 223 -14.52 -11.80 32.36
N GLY A 224 -13.44 -11.06 32.56
CA GLY A 224 -12.27 -11.12 31.68
C GLY A 224 -11.14 -10.19 32.11
N ALA A 225 -9.93 -10.57 31.76
CA ALA A 225 -8.75 -9.71 31.85
C ALA A 225 -8.51 -9.03 30.49
N ILE A 226 -8.40 -7.70 30.49
CA ILE A 226 -8.34 -6.87 29.29
C ILE A 226 -6.99 -6.13 29.19
N ASP A 227 -6.33 -6.24 28.04
CA ASP A 227 -5.12 -5.47 27.74
C ASP A 227 -4.99 -5.18 26.24
N CYS A 228 -4.05 -4.31 25.91
CA CYS A 228 -3.66 -3.97 24.55
C CYS A 228 -2.25 -4.48 24.22
N THR A 229 -2.05 -4.99 23.00
CA THR A 229 -0.75 -5.45 22.51
C THR A 229 -0.43 -4.89 21.12
N HIS A 230 0.82 -4.50 20.93
CA HIS A 230 1.30 -3.95 19.66
C HIS A 230 1.85 -5.06 18.75
N VAL A 231 1.09 -5.42 17.72
CA VAL A 231 1.52 -6.35 16.67
C VAL A 231 2.29 -5.57 15.62
N ARG A 232 3.59 -5.84 15.46
CA ARG A 232 4.44 -5.19 14.46
C ARG A 232 3.98 -5.49 13.04
N LEU A 233 4.09 -4.51 12.16
CA LEU A 233 3.81 -4.65 10.72
C LEU A 233 4.68 -3.69 9.90
N VAL A 234 4.65 -3.86 8.58
CA VAL A 234 5.22 -2.89 7.62
C VAL A 234 4.05 -2.13 6.99
N PRO A 235 3.83 -0.85 7.34
CA PRO A 235 2.74 -0.06 6.77
C PRO A 235 3.14 0.51 5.40
N PRO A 236 2.19 1.00 4.59
CA PRO A 236 2.51 1.86 3.45
C PRO A 236 3.23 3.12 3.92
N ALA A 237 4.32 3.51 3.25
CA ALA A 237 5.16 4.65 3.65
C ALA A 237 4.37 5.96 3.85
N ALA A 238 3.34 6.20 3.02
CA ALA A 238 2.47 7.38 3.13
C ALA A 238 1.69 7.47 4.45
N THR A 239 1.40 6.33 5.10
CA THR A 239 0.60 6.26 6.34
C THR A 239 1.37 5.72 7.55
N GLU A 240 2.69 5.49 7.41
CA GLU A 240 3.54 4.91 8.47
C GLU A 240 3.42 5.64 9.82
N HIS A 241 3.34 6.97 9.78
CA HIS A 241 3.20 7.82 10.96
C HIS A 241 1.98 7.46 11.84
N LEU A 242 0.88 6.97 11.23
CA LEU A 242 -0.31 6.52 11.97
C LEU A 242 -0.04 5.23 12.75
N TYR A 243 0.82 4.35 12.25
CA TYR A 243 1.11 3.05 12.87
C TYR A 243 2.22 3.11 13.92
N ARG A 244 2.91 4.25 14.04
CA ARG A 244 4.05 4.42 14.95
C ARG A 244 3.59 4.48 16.41
N ASN A 245 3.99 3.49 17.20
CA ASN A 245 3.64 3.43 18.63
C ASN A 245 4.60 4.26 19.51
N ARG A 246 4.35 4.27 20.83
CA ARG A 246 5.18 4.95 21.85
C ARG A 246 6.65 4.47 21.86
N LYS A 247 6.94 3.25 21.39
CA LYS A 247 8.31 2.72 21.24
C LYS A 247 8.92 3.05 19.86
N HIS A 248 8.31 3.96 19.12
CA HIS A 248 8.67 4.39 17.77
C HIS A 248 8.68 3.30 16.69
N THR A 249 8.09 2.12 16.95
CA THR A 249 7.97 1.04 15.96
C THR A 249 6.59 1.02 15.31
N PRO A 250 6.47 0.81 13.99
CA PRO A 250 5.18 0.58 13.34
C PRO A 250 4.46 -0.69 13.84
N SER A 251 3.17 -0.57 14.14
CA SER A 251 2.34 -1.67 14.65
C SER A 251 0.84 -1.40 14.47
N ILE A 252 0.01 -2.43 14.52
CA ILE A 252 -1.41 -2.33 14.92
C ILE A 252 -1.48 -2.46 16.44
N ASN A 253 -2.37 -1.69 17.07
CA ASN A 253 -2.74 -1.88 18.46
C ASN A 253 -3.96 -2.82 18.51
N VAL A 254 -3.78 -3.99 19.13
CA VAL A 254 -4.79 -5.03 19.28
C VAL A 254 -5.24 -5.07 20.74
N GLN A 255 -6.50 -4.73 20.98
CA GLN A 255 -7.13 -5.02 22.27
C GLN A 255 -7.60 -6.48 22.28
N ALA A 256 -7.35 -7.18 23.38
CA ALA A 256 -7.86 -8.52 23.62
C ALA A 256 -8.44 -8.62 25.03
N ILE A 257 -9.45 -9.48 25.18
CA ILE A 257 -9.96 -9.92 26.47
C ILE A 257 -9.75 -11.42 26.56
N VAL A 258 -9.20 -11.87 27.68
CA VAL A 258 -9.00 -13.29 27.99
C VAL A 258 -9.86 -13.70 29.17
N ASP A 259 -10.31 -14.96 29.17
CA ASP A 259 -11.01 -15.57 30.30
C ASP A 259 -10.04 -16.13 31.36
N HIS A 260 -10.60 -16.82 32.35
CA HIS A 260 -9.84 -17.43 33.44
C HIS A 260 -8.95 -18.60 33.00
N GLN A 261 -9.19 -19.19 31.82
CA GLN A 261 -8.36 -20.24 31.23
C GLN A 261 -7.23 -19.66 30.36
N GLY A 262 -7.20 -18.34 30.17
CA GLY A 262 -6.28 -17.66 29.27
C GLY A 262 -6.69 -17.74 27.79
N LEU A 263 -7.92 -18.17 27.50
CA LEU A 263 -8.46 -18.21 26.14
C LEU A 263 -8.95 -16.81 25.74
N ILE A 264 -8.73 -16.44 24.49
CA ILE A 264 -9.17 -15.14 23.95
C ILE A 264 -10.68 -15.20 23.74
N SER A 265 -11.42 -14.42 24.52
CA SER A 265 -12.89 -14.32 24.48
C SER A 265 -13.39 -13.12 23.67
N ASN A 266 -12.54 -12.10 23.48
CA ASN A 266 -12.79 -10.98 22.57
C ASN A 266 -11.47 -10.45 21.95
N ILE A 267 -11.53 -9.94 20.71
CA ILE A 267 -10.39 -9.32 20.04
C ILE A 267 -10.82 -8.14 19.15
N VAL A 268 -10.05 -7.04 19.20
CA VAL A 268 -10.25 -5.83 18.38
C VAL A 268 -8.91 -5.41 17.77
N ALA A 269 -8.66 -5.84 16.53
CA ALA A 269 -7.38 -5.69 15.82
C ALA A 269 -7.43 -4.66 14.67
N LYS A 270 -8.15 -3.54 14.85
CA LYS A 270 -8.45 -2.57 13.78
C LYS A 270 -7.79 -1.19 13.92
N TYR A 271 -7.05 -0.93 14.99
CA TYR A 271 -6.50 0.40 15.29
C TYR A 271 -5.00 0.47 15.00
N PRO A 272 -4.50 1.57 14.41
CA PRO A 272 -3.07 1.72 14.16
C PRO A 272 -2.33 2.08 15.47
N GLY A 273 -1.04 1.78 15.54
CA GLY A 273 -0.23 1.78 16.77
C GLY A 273 -0.06 3.12 17.49
N SER A 274 -0.43 4.26 16.89
CA SER A 274 -0.50 5.56 17.56
C SER A 274 -1.72 5.72 18.48
N VAL A 275 -2.76 4.89 18.33
CA VAL A 275 -4.01 5.02 19.09
C VAL A 275 -3.84 4.45 20.50
N HIS A 276 -4.20 5.26 21.49
CA HIS A 276 -4.18 4.90 22.91
C HIS A 276 -5.22 3.82 23.28
N ASP A 277 -4.83 2.92 24.17
CA ASP A 277 -5.63 1.78 24.64
C ASP A 277 -7.02 2.19 25.17
N ALA A 278 -7.07 3.26 25.97
CA ALA A 278 -8.32 3.81 26.51
C ALA A 278 -9.26 4.33 25.41
N PHE A 279 -8.73 4.80 24.27
CA PHE A 279 -9.54 5.21 23.12
C PHE A 279 -10.10 4.00 22.37
N ILE A 280 -9.32 2.93 22.24
CA ILE A 280 -9.76 1.64 21.66
C ILE A 280 -10.90 1.06 22.49
N PHE A 281 -10.70 0.95 23.81
CA PHE A 281 -11.75 0.46 24.70
C PHE A 281 -13.00 1.33 24.60
N ARG A 282 -12.87 2.67 24.66
CA ARG A 282 -14.00 3.59 24.62
C ARG A 282 -14.88 3.42 23.37
N LEU A 283 -14.28 3.11 22.22
CA LEU A 283 -14.97 2.87 20.94
C LEU A 283 -15.29 1.40 20.66
N SER A 284 -15.02 0.49 21.59
CA SER A 284 -15.44 -0.90 21.47
C SER A 284 -16.95 -1.02 21.71
N THR A 285 -17.62 -1.90 20.96
CA THR A 285 -19.00 -2.34 21.27
C THR A 285 -19.08 -2.96 22.66
N PHE A 286 -17.96 -3.52 23.11
CA PHE A 286 -17.79 -4.11 24.43
C PHE A 286 -18.03 -3.12 25.58
N ASN A 287 -17.46 -1.91 25.46
CA ASN A 287 -17.70 -0.83 26.41
C ASN A 287 -19.17 -0.40 26.44
N GLN A 288 -19.86 -0.38 25.29
CA GLN A 288 -21.29 -0.08 25.22
C GLN A 288 -22.11 -1.14 25.98
N HIS A 289 -21.88 -2.44 25.73
CA HIS A 289 -22.58 -3.52 26.44
C HIS A 289 -22.44 -3.45 27.98
N PHE A 290 -21.29 -3.02 28.49
CA PHE A 290 -21.11 -2.81 29.94
C PHE A 290 -21.84 -1.56 30.46
N GLN A 291 -21.89 -0.48 29.68
CA GLN A 291 -22.65 0.73 30.03
C GLN A 291 -24.16 0.48 30.00
N ASP A 292 -24.63 -0.34 29.07
CA ASP A 292 -26.02 -0.78 28.92
C ASP A 292 -26.42 -1.84 29.98
N GLY A 293 -25.49 -2.27 30.84
CA GLY A 293 -25.75 -3.21 31.94
C GLY A 293 -25.92 -4.68 31.52
N LEU A 294 -25.59 -5.05 30.27
CA LEU A 294 -25.78 -6.39 29.70
C LEU A 294 -25.11 -7.52 30.53
N TYR A 295 -24.03 -7.17 31.25
CA TYR A 295 -23.23 -8.10 32.05
C TYR A 295 -23.50 -7.99 33.56
N GLY A 296 -24.50 -7.21 33.98
CA GLY A 296 -24.90 -7.02 35.38
C GLY A 296 -23.75 -6.53 36.25
N ASN A 297 -23.45 -7.28 37.33
CA ASN A 297 -22.32 -7.01 38.23
C ASN A 297 -20.95 -7.52 37.72
N GLY A 298 -20.85 -7.91 36.44
CA GLY A 298 -19.60 -8.40 35.86
C GLY A 298 -18.53 -7.32 35.73
N LEU A 299 -17.29 -7.67 36.04
CA LEU A 299 -16.14 -6.76 36.03
C LEU A 299 -15.08 -7.19 35.01
N LEU A 300 -14.40 -6.22 34.40
CA LEU A 300 -13.16 -6.42 33.67
C LEU A 300 -11.98 -5.95 34.52
N VAL A 301 -10.84 -6.63 34.38
CA VAL A 301 -9.58 -6.27 35.07
C VAL A 301 -8.49 -5.94 34.05
N GLY A 302 -7.81 -4.81 34.19
CA GLY A 302 -6.85 -4.34 33.17
C GLY A 302 -6.00 -3.16 33.62
N LYS A 303 -5.36 -2.46 32.66
CA LYS A 303 -4.54 -1.25 32.92
C LYS A 303 -5.23 0.03 32.43
N TYR A 304 -6.47 0.25 32.86
CA TYR A 304 -7.34 1.33 32.39
C TYR A 304 -7.69 2.30 33.53
N LYS A 305 -8.46 3.36 33.26
CA LYS A 305 -9.05 4.18 34.32
C LYS A 305 -10.17 3.38 34.98
N ASN A 306 -10.21 3.31 36.31
CA ASN A 306 -11.29 2.62 37.03
C ASN A 306 -12.67 3.21 36.65
N THR A 307 -13.63 2.32 36.40
CA THR A 307 -15.05 2.64 36.18
C THR A 307 -15.92 1.74 37.06
N THR A 308 -17.24 1.74 36.87
CA THR A 308 -18.15 0.80 37.54
C THR A 308 -18.01 -0.67 37.10
N TYR A 309 -17.31 -0.93 35.99
CA TYR A 309 -17.13 -2.26 35.39
C TYR A 309 -15.68 -2.55 34.96
N ILE A 310 -14.73 -1.63 35.21
CA ILE A 310 -13.30 -1.84 34.99
C ILE A 310 -12.54 -1.51 36.27
N HIS A 311 -11.70 -2.45 36.71
CA HIS A 311 -10.79 -2.27 37.83
C HIS A 311 -9.34 -2.48 37.41
N THR A 312 -8.49 -1.54 37.80
CA THR A 312 -7.03 -1.63 37.67
C THR A 312 -6.41 -1.89 39.02
N ALA A 313 -5.52 -2.89 39.05
CA ALA A 313 -4.66 -3.17 40.19
C ALA A 313 -3.80 -1.94 40.54
N GLN A 314 -4.15 -1.22 41.61
CA GLN A 314 -3.27 -0.20 42.18
C GLN A 314 -2.16 -0.91 42.97
N GLN A 315 -0.90 -0.67 42.59
CA GLN A 315 0.21 -1.01 43.48
C GLN A 315 0.17 -0.05 44.68
N PRO A 316 0.37 -0.53 45.92
CA PRO A 316 0.42 0.35 47.08
C PRO A 316 1.56 1.36 46.91
N SER A 317 1.20 2.64 46.97
CA SER A 317 2.15 3.76 46.86
C SER A 317 3.15 3.72 48.00
N ARG A 318 4.44 3.59 47.68
CA ARG A 318 5.55 3.77 48.65
C ARG A 318 5.70 5.25 49.02
N THR A 319 4.76 5.77 49.80
CA THR A 319 4.81 7.14 50.36
C THR A 319 4.26 7.16 51.77
N HIS A 320 5.18 7.22 52.73
CA HIS A 320 5.07 7.58 54.15
C HIS A 320 3.90 7.09 55.01
N ASN A 321 4.28 6.40 56.09
CA ASN A 321 3.48 6.24 57.30
C ASN A 321 3.06 7.60 57.87
N THR A 322 1.75 7.86 57.96
CA THR A 322 1.12 8.50 59.13
C THR A 322 -0.31 8.00 59.26
N TYR A 323 -0.71 7.72 60.50
CA TYR A 323 -2.00 7.13 60.88
C TYR A 323 -3.21 7.96 60.45
N THR A 324 -4.13 7.37 59.69
CA THR A 324 -5.58 7.59 59.87
C THR A 324 -6.37 6.34 59.46
N THR A 325 -7.16 5.80 60.37
CA THR A 325 -8.04 4.64 60.12
C THR A 325 -9.26 5.05 59.30
N ILE A 326 -9.31 4.63 58.03
CA ILE A 326 -10.56 4.47 57.27
C ILE A 326 -10.48 3.11 56.57
N ALA A 327 -11.57 2.33 56.65
CA ALA A 327 -11.58 0.92 56.25
C ALA A 327 -11.12 0.70 54.80
N THR A 328 -9.94 0.12 54.65
CA THR A 328 -9.48 -0.46 53.38
C THR A 328 -9.96 -1.91 53.29
N PRO A 329 -10.35 -2.41 52.10
CA PRO A 329 -10.59 -3.84 51.92
C PRO A 329 -9.31 -4.63 52.24
N SER A 330 -9.47 -5.86 52.75
CA SER A 330 -8.39 -6.65 53.36
C SER A 330 -7.12 -6.74 52.51
N GLN A 331 -5.96 -6.83 53.17
CA GLN A 331 -4.64 -6.88 52.52
C GLN A 331 -4.54 -7.98 51.46
N GLU A 332 -5.26 -9.10 51.64
CA GLU A 332 -5.44 -10.19 50.67
C GLU A 332 -5.77 -9.68 49.26
N HIS A 333 -6.72 -8.76 49.11
CA HIS A 333 -7.12 -8.22 47.79
C HIS A 333 -5.96 -7.55 47.02
N THR A 334 -4.88 -7.16 47.70
CA THR A 334 -3.71 -6.50 47.07
C THR A 334 -2.76 -7.50 46.42
N GLU A 335 -2.56 -8.67 47.04
CA GLU A 335 -1.73 -9.76 46.50
C GLU A 335 -2.43 -10.43 45.32
N VAL A 336 -3.74 -10.62 45.45
CA VAL A 336 -4.70 -11.03 44.44
C VAL A 336 -4.60 -10.20 43.15
N LEU A 337 -4.69 -8.87 43.27
CA LEU A 337 -4.55 -7.95 42.15
C LEU A 337 -3.12 -7.95 41.56
N THR A 338 -2.12 -8.31 42.36
CA THR A 338 -0.73 -8.48 41.89
C THR A 338 -0.57 -9.77 41.08
N SER A 339 -1.23 -10.86 41.45
CA SER A 339 -1.26 -12.12 40.67
C SER A 339 -2.01 -11.95 39.34
N LEU A 340 -3.15 -11.26 39.33
CA LEU A 340 -3.81 -10.84 38.09
C LEU A 340 -2.94 -9.90 37.25
N ALA A 341 -2.20 -8.99 37.88
CA ALA A 341 -1.22 -8.17 37.19
C ALA A 341 -0.01 -8.97 36.65
N MET A 342 0.32 -10.14 37.21
CA MET A 342 1.32 -11.07 36.64
C MET A 342 0.75 -11.83 35.43
N PHE A 343 -0.51 -12.26 35.49
CA PHE A 343 -1.24 -12.80 34.33
C PHE A 343 -1.25 -11.79 33.16
N LEU A 344 -1.48 -10.50 33.46
CA LEU A 344 -1.43 -9.37 32.51
C LEU A 344 -0.03 -8.80 32.19
N LYS A 345 1.03 -9.23 32.91
CA LYS A 345 2.44 -8.84 32.64
C LYS A 345 3.23 -9.90 31.92
N SER A 346 2.74 -11.14 31.95
CA SER A 346 3.13 -12.16 30.98
C SER A 346 2.94 -11.54 29.60
N PRO A 347 4.00 -11.33 28.78
CA PRO A 347 3.77 -10.98 27.40
C PRO A 347 2.85 -12.06 26.83
N LEU A 348 1.79 -11.68 26.10
CA LEU A 348 0.87 -12.63 25.46
C LEU A 348 1.69 -13.63 24.66
N ASN A 349 2.01 -14.76 25.29
CA ASN A 349 3.06 -15.64 24.82
C ASN A 349 2.35 -16.58 23.88
N LEU A 350 2.12 -16.12 22.66
CA LEU A 350 1.46 -16.84 21.57
C LEU A 350 2.21 -18.13 21.17
N SER A 351 3.35 -18.41 21.83
CA SER A 351 4.07 -19.69 21.81
C SER A 351 3.52 -20.74 22.78
N HIS A 352 2.75 -20.32 23.80
CA HIS A 352 2.29 -21.12 24.96
C HIS A 352 0.77 -21.18 25.14
N ILE A 353 -0.02 -20.62 24.21
CA ILE A 353 -1.45 -20.98 24.06
C ILE A 353 -1.50 -22.40 23.46
N GLY A 354 -1.09 -23.37 24.26
CA GLY A 354 -1.30 -24.78 23.98
C GLY A 354 -2.78 -25.07 24.08
N ILE A 355 -3.36 -25.60 23.01
CA ILE A 355 -4.67 -26.23 23.05
C ILE A 355 -4.52 -27.49 23.89
N TYR A 356 -4.69 -27.37 25.20
CA TYR A 356 -4.94 -28.50 26.08
C TYR A 356 -6.32 -29.05 25.73
N SER A 357 -6.32 -30.10 24.90
CA SER A 357 -7.52 -30.90 24.68
C SER A 357 -7.88 -31.59 25.99
N THR A 358 -9.09 -31.35 26.49
CA THR A 358 -9.66 -32.12 27.59
C THR A 358 -10.22 -33.44 27.05
N ALA A 359 -9.37 -34.46 26.95
CA ALA A 359 -9.70 -35.89 26.91
C ALA A 359 -8.42 -36.71 27.13
#